data_AF-A0A1V6E318-F1
#
_entry.id   AF-A0A1V6E318-F1
#
_cell.length_a   1.000
_cell.length_b   1.000
_cell.length_c   1.000
_cell.angle_alpha   90.00
_cell.angle_beta   90.00
_cell.angle_gamma   90.00
#
_symmetry.space_group_name_H-M   'P 1'
#
loop_
_entity.id
_entity.type
_entity.pdbx_description
1 polymer ?
#
loop_
_entity_poly.entity_id
_entity_poly.type
_entity_poly.pdbx_seq_one_letter_code
_entity_poly.pdbx_strand_id
1 'polypeptide(L)'
;MNESPFSPVTMLSFRRCISTLCALLFGAGLCAAPVRPHIETGEIAGARYAVAIPAKWNHTLLLVAHDYRPESAPLQADLRLDDPVYGPLIQDGWMVASTSFRRNGIVVRDAIEDLDALRDVLIEAHGRPSQALLVGEGLGGTIVTIMAERLRERYTGALALVPAFDMSEPNSMTGITHSPHIPLLLVATRTSYQPILQYTQRVPVALDDQLVRPQIARVDRTGRTNINDAERLVALRLLHAWMDQGREAYASPENRQLAGYSTPWRAIEKSPDLDITCTPRPGPSTVVWADDRRSFTARVLEVAPYSGHVTLDIRPEDFNQLGLGRKSYVEMRAGERTIRVAMGRDFDSVKRGEWVAFPDANGTICLARHGGNAAVSASLRAGDLVTFRRYDPPPKPVLRP
;
A
#
# COMPACT_ATOMS: atom_id res chain seq x y z
N MET A 1 35.05 46.50 -72.34
CA MET A 1 34.80 45.27 -73.12
C MET A 1 33.94 44.37 -72.25
N ASN A 2 32.71 44.77 -71.97
CA ASN A 2 31.51 44.72 -72.85
C ASN A 2 31.09 43.27 -73.07
N GLU A 3 29.84 42.86 -72.98
CA GLU A 3 28.56 43.44 -72.56
C GLU A 3 27.60 42.23 -72.55
N SER A 4 26.56 42.26 -71.72
CA SER A 4 25.33 41.51 -71.97
C SER A 4 24.58 42.11 -73.17
N PRO A 5 23.75 41.34 -73.89
CA PRO A 5 22.37 41.81 -74.12
C PRO A 5 21.35 40.66 -74.05
N PHE A 6 20.25 40.77 -73.30
CA PHE A 6 18.97 41.44 -73.64
C PHE A 6 18.24 40.89 -74.89
N SER A 7 17.04 40.34 -74.63
CA SER A 7 16.02 39.79 -75.54
C SER A 7 15.26 40.84 -76.40
N PRO A 8 14.37 40.39 -77.31
CA PRO A 8 12.97 40.87 -77.30
C PRO A 8 11.95 39.73 -77.59
N VAL A 9 10.92 39.49 -76.75
CA VAL A 9 9.54 40.02 -76.76
C VAL A 9 8.74 39.73 -78.05
N THR A 10 7.65 38.93 -77.95
CA THR A 10 6.32 39.24 -78.52
C THR A 10 5.22 38.48 -77.76
N MET A 11 4.19 39.23 -77.34
CA MET A 11 2.97 38.83 -76.61
C MET A 11 1.97 38.05 -77.48
N LEU A 12 1.15 37.20 -76.83
CA LEU A 12 -0.35 37.13 -76.86
C LEU A 12 -0.75 35.74 -76.31
N SER A 13 -1.20 35.58 -75.07
CA SER A 13 -2.55 35.83 -74.53
C SER A 13 -3.52 34.62 -74.63
N PHE A 14 -4.21 34.39 -73.49
CA PHE A 14 -5.48 33.67 -73.30
C PHE A 14 -5.56 32.15 -73.02
N ARG A 15 -5.75 31.88 -71.71
CA ARG A 15 -6.83 31.10 -71.07
C ARG A 15 -6.77 29.56 -70.99
N ARG A 16 -6.69 29.13 -69.71
CA ARG A 16 -7.50 28.11 -69.00
C ARG A 16 -7.46 26.67 -69.52
N CYS A 17 -6.87 25.78 -68.71
CA CYS A 17 -7.66 24.82 -67.92
C CYS A 17 -6.82 24.21 -66.80
N ILE A 18 -7.29 24.43 -65.57
CA ILE A 18 -6.82 23.81 -64.34
C ILE A 18 -7.39 22.39 -64.31
N SER A 19 -6.55 21.37 -64.08
CA SER A 19 -7.00 20.06 -63.59
C SER A 19 -5.87 19.43 -62.78
N THR A 20 -5.81 19.85 -61.52
CA THR A 20 -5.00 19.32 -60.44
C THR A 20 -5.40 17.87 -60.16
N LEU A 21 -4.50 16.90 -60.37
CA LEU A 21 -4.61 15.57 -59.77
C LEU A 21 -3.68 15.51 -58.55
N CYS A 22 -4.14 16.09 -57.44
CA CYS A 22 -3.61 15.79 -56.11
C CYS A 22 -4.05 14.37 -55.75
N ALA A 23 -3.17 13.38 -56.00
CA ALA A 23 -3.36 12.05 -55.45
C ALA A 23 -3.19 12.12 -53.92
N LEU A 24 -4.31 11.93 -53.24
CA LEU A 24 -4.47 11.83 -51.80
C LEU A 24 -3.64 10.65 -51.25
N LEU A 25 -2.45 10.94 -50.73
CA LEU A 25 -1.83 10.12 -49.69
C LEU A 25 -2.54 10.45 -48.36
N PHE A 26 -3.75 9.93 -48.19
CA PHE A 26 -4.36 9.88 -46.86
C PHE A 26 -3.58 8.85 -46.05
N GLY A 27 -2.72 9.36 -45.16
CA GLY A 27 -1.99 8.55 -44.21
C GLY A 27 -2.96 7.69 -43.42
N ALA A 28 -2.84 6.37 -43.57
CA ALA A 28 -3.30 5.44 -42.58
C ALA A 28 -2.44 5.66 -41.34
N GLY A 29 -2.83 6.61 -40.49
CA GLY A 29 -2.30 6.71 -39.14
C GLY A 29 -2.58 5.39 -38.45
N LEU A 30 -1.54 4.62 -38.16
CA LEU A 30 -1.65 3.53 -37.21
C LEU A 30 -2.09 4.17 -35.89
N CYS A 31 -3.37 4.10 -35.57
CA CYS A 31 -3.81 4.26 -34.19
C CYS A 31 -3.15 3.13 -33.39
N ALA A 32 -2.00 3.42 -32.77
CA ALA A 32 -1.44 2.55 -31.77
C ALA A 32 -2.54 2.29 -30.72
N ALA A 33 -2.82 1.02 -30.44
CA ALA A 33 -3.81 0.67 -29.43
C ALA A 33 -3.46 1.38 -28.12
N PRO A 34 -4.44 1.91 -27.37
CA PRO A 34 -4.16 2.60 -26.12
C PRO A 34 -3.42 1.64 -25.19
N VAL A 35 -2.20 2.03 -24.81
CA VAL A 35 -1.39 1.27 -23.86
C VAL A 35 -2.15 1.22 -22.55
N ARG A 36 -2.43 0.02 -22.07
CA ARG A 36 -3.12 -0.19 -20.79
C ARG A 36 -2.09 -0.39 -19.69
N PRO A 37 -2.41 -0.03 -18.44
CA PRO A 37 -1.57 -0.41 -17.32
C PRO A 37 -1.43 -1.94 -17.30
N HIS A 38 -0.22 -2.42 -17.03
CA HIS A 38 0.10 -3.84 -16.99
C HIS A 38 1.18 -4.10 -15.94
N ILE A 39 1.37 -5.38 -15.61
CA ILE A 39 2.40 -5.81 -14.66
C ILE A 39 3.46 -6.60 -15.44
N GLU A 40 4.72 -6.24 -15.21
CA GLU A 40 5.87 -7.04 -15.59
C GLU A 40 6.49 -7.68 -14.33
N THR A 41 7.10 -8.84 -14.49
CA THR A 41 7.75 -9.57 -13.40
C THR A 41 9.12 -10.06 -13.84
N GLY A 42 10.07 -10.14 -12.90
CA GLY A 42 11.38 -10.70 -13.18
C GLY A 42 12.16 -11.03 -11.92
N GLU A 43 13.47 -11.21 -12.09
CA GLU A 43 14.40 -11.51 -11.01
C GLU A 43 15.71 -10.72 -11.21
N ILE A 44 16.27 -10.18 -10.11
CA ILE A 44 17.53 -9.43 -10.07
C ILE A 44 18.34 -9.96 -8.89
N ALA A 45 19.50 -10.55 -9.15
CA ALA A 45 20.41 -11.06 -8.12
C ALA A 45 19.73 -11.99 -7.08
N GLY A 46 18.77 -12.82 -7.51
CA GLY A 46 18.01 -13.73 -6.65
C GLY A 46 16.77 -13.11 -5.99
N ALA A 47 16.57 -11.79 -6.10
CA ALA A 47 15.35 -11.10 -5.66
C ALA A 47 14.32 -11.08 -6.79
N ARG A 48 13.11 -11.59 -6.53
CA ARG A 48 12.00 -11.46 -7.48
C ARG A 48 11.44 -10.04 -7.41
N TYR A 49 10.97 -9.52 -8.53
CA TYR A 49 10.28 -8.25 -8.58
C TYR A 49 9.01 -8.32 -9.43
N ALA A 50 8.08 -7.42 -9.13
CA ALA A 50 6.92 -7.10 -9.95
C ALA A 50 6.82 -5.58 -10.09
N VAL A 51 6.54 -5.09 -11.30
CA VAL A 51 6.36 -3.67 -11.58
C VAL A 51 5.04 -3.44 -12.33
N ALA A 52 4.20 -2.59 -11.77
CA ALA A 52 3.01 -2.08 -12.43
C ALA A 52 3.39 -0.82 -13.21
N ILE A 53 3.30 -0.91 -14.53
CA ILE A 53 3.61 0.17 -15.46
C ILE A 53 2.29 0.83 -15.85
N PRO A 54 2.14 2.16 -15.63
CA PRO A 54 0.92 2.88 -15.96
C PRO A 54 0.78 3.08 -17.48
N ALA A 55 -0.44 3.35 -17.95
CA ALA A 55 -0.70 3.67 -19.36
C ALA A 55 0.13 4.86 -19.87
N LYS A 56 0.31 5.86 -19.01
CA LYS A 56 1.13 7.04 -19.24
C LYS A 56 1.89 7.36 -17.97
N TRP A 57 3.19 7.07 -17.97
CA TRP A 57 4.04 7.33 -16.82
C TRP A 57 4.26 8.83 -16.63
N ASN A 58 4.02 9.32 -15.41
CA ASN A 58 4.24 10.71 -15.01
C ASN A 58 5.64 10.96 -14.43
N HIS A 59 6.55 9.98 -14.57
CA HIS A 59 7.91 9.97 -14.02
C HIS A 59 8.01 9.87 -12.49
N THR A 60 6.92 9.49 -11.81
CA THR A 60 6.93 9.10 -10.40
C THR A 60 7.09 7.57 -10.29
N LEU A 61 8.09 7.14 -9.53
CA LEU A 61 8.37 5.74 -9.22
C LEU A 61 8.18 5.52 -7.71
N LEU A 62 7.38 4.52 -7.34
CA LEU A 62 7.23 4.04 -5.96
C LEU A 62 7.80 2.63 -5.82
N LEU A 63 8.75 2.47 -4.91
CA LEU A 63 9.37 1.18 -4.57
C LEU A 63 8.86 0.69 -3.22
N VAL A 64 8.36 -0.55 -3.19
CA VAL A 64 7.70 -1.17 -2.03
C VAL A 64 8.64 -2.15 -1.33
N ALA A 65 8.89 -1.90 -0.05
CA ALA A 65 9.64 -2.75 0.87
C ALA A 65 8.66 -3.46 1.82
N HIS A 66 8.52 -4.77 1.70
CA HIS A 66 7.57 -5.53 2.52
C HIS A 66 7.99 -5.62 4.01
N ASP A 67 7.02 -5.92 4.87
CA ASP A 67 7.29 -6.23 6.29
C ASP A 67 8.00 -7.58 6.46
N TYR A 68 8.42 -7.89 7.67
CA TYR A 68 9.10 -9.13 8.02
C TYR A 68 8.37 -10.37 7.48
N ARG A 69 9.14 -11.24 6.83
CA ARG A 69 8.74 -12.57 6.40
C ARG A 69 9.67 -13.61 7.03
N PRO A 70 9.16 -14.74 7.53
CA PRO A 70 10.00 -15.84 8.02
C PRO A 70 10.95 -16.35 6.93
N GLU A 71 12.15 -16.79 7.30
CA GLU A 71 13.16 -17.31 6.35
C GLU A 71 12.63 -18.46 5.48
N SER A 72 11.73 -19.28 6.02
CA SER A 72 11.11 -20.42 5.32
C SER A 72 10.00 -20.03 4.34
N ALA A 73 9.56 -18.77 4.33
CA ALA A 73 8.54 -18.30 3.42
C ALA A 73 9.07 -18.26 1.97
N PRO A 74 8.21 -18.47 0.95
CA PRO A 74 8.60 -18.30 -0.44
C PRO A 74 8.95 -16.84 -0.73
N LEU A 75 9.89 -16.62 -1.66
CA LEU A 75 10.17 -15.30 -2.21
C LEU A 75 9.04 -14.90 -3.18
N GLN A 76 8.32 -13.83 -2.85
CA GLN A 76 7.19 -13.32 -3.63
C GLN A 76 7.23 -11.79 -3.69
N ALA A 77 7.02 -11.23 -4.88
CA ALA A 77 6.85 -9.81 -5.11
C ALA A 77 5.38 -9.59 -5.50
N ASP A 78 4.53 -9.41 -4.49
CA ASP A 78 3.10 -9.26 -4.70
C ASP A 78 2.78 -7.85 -5.19
N LEU A 79 2.01 -7.75 -6.28
CA LEU A 79 1.51 -6.49 -6.83
C LEU A 79 0.27 -6.77 -7.67
N ARG A 80 -0.74 -5.88 -7.57
CA ARG A 80 -1.99 -5.99 -8.33
C ARG A 80 -2.42 -4.61 -8.83
N LEU A 81 -2.98 -4.57 -10.04
CA LEU A 81 -3.49 -3.32 -10.63
C LEU A 81 -4.77 -2.82 -9.93
N ASP A 82 -5.51 -3.72 -9.29
CA ASP A 82 -6.74 -3.43 -8.54
C ASP A 82 -6.49 -3.32 -7.03
N ASP A 83 -5.24 -3.22 -6.60
CA ASP A 83 -4.88 -2.96 -5.21
C ASP A 83 -5.52 -1.63 -4.75
N PRO A 84 -6.16 -1.58 -3.58
CA PRO A 84 -6.90 -0.39 -3.12
C PRO A 84 -5.98 0.82 -2.82
N VAL A 85 -4.69 0.59 -2.59
CA VAL A 85 -3.69 1.64 -2.36
C VAL A 85 -2.95 1.97 -3.65
N TYR A 86 -2.39 0.97 -4.34
CA TYR A 86 -1.53 1.19 -5.50
C TYR A 86 -2.30 1.39 -6.80
N GLY A 87 -3.49 0.78 -6.95
CA GLY A 87 -4.34 0.92 -8.13
C GLY A 87 -4.65 2.39 -8.47
N PRO A 88 -5.13 3.21 -7.51
CA PRO A 88 -5.31 4.65 -7.73
C PRO A 88 -4.03 5.38 -8.14
N LEU A 89 -2.88 5.05 -7.55
CA LEU A 89 -1.60 5.69 -7.92
C LEU A 89 -1.16 5.32 -9.34
N ILE A 90 -1.34 4.05 -9.74
CA ILE A 90 -1.06 3.59 -11.10
C ILE A 90 -1.98 4.30 -12.12
N GLN A 91 -3.26 4.50 -11.77
CA GLN A 91 -4.20 5.29 -12.58
C GLN A 91 -3.78 6.76 -12.71
N ASP A 92 -3.21 7.33 -11.64
CA ASP A 92 -2.64 8.69 -11.61
C ASP A 92 -1.30 8.80 -12.40
N GLY A 93 -0.80 7.68 -12.95
CA GLY A 93 0.39 7.64 -13.79
C GLY A 93 1.67 7.24 -13.07
N TRP A 94 1.59 6.72 -11.84
CA TRP A 94 2.77 6.26 -11.09
C TRP A 94 3.19 4.87 -11.56
N MET A 95 4.50 4.65 -11.64
CA MET A 95 5.07 3.31 -11.72
C MET A 95 5.24 2.78 -10.29
N VAL A 96 4.72 1.59 -9.99
CA VAL A 96 4.83 0.97 -8.66
C VAL A 96 5.59 -0.35 -8.81
N ALA A 97 6.64 -0.54 -8.02
CA ALA A 97 7.47 -1.73 -8.09
C ALA A 97 7.66 -2.35 -6.70
N SER A 98 7.53 -3.66 -6.62
CA SER A 98 7.65 -4.48 -5.41
C SER A 98 8.78 -5.49 -5.59
N THR A 99 9.53 -5.76 -4.53
CA THR A 99 10.61 -6.76 -4.50
C THR A 99 10.33 -7.78 -3.39
N SER A 100 10.74 -9.03 -3.60
CA SER A 100 10.74 -10.06 -2.55
C SER A 100 11.93 -9.97 -1.59
N PHE A 101 12.90 -9.10 -1.90
CA PHE A 101 14.30 -9.24 -1.53
C PHE A 101 14.88 -10.60 -1.97
N ARG A 102 16.22 -10.73 -1.96
CA ARG A 102 16.90 -11.96 -2.33
C ARG A 102 16.73 -13.08 -1.30
N ARG A 103 16.37 -12.72 -0.06
CA ARG A 103 16.15 -13.62 1.08
C ARG A 103 15.12 -13.04 2.04
N ASN A 104 14.43 -13.90 2.78
CA ASN A 104 13.55 -13.52 3.89
C ASN A 104 14.32 -13.48 5.23
N GLY A 105 13.69 -12.98 6.29
CA GLY A 105 14.30 -12.77 7.61
C GLY A 105 14.53 -11.29 7.93
N ILE A 106 15.43 -11.01 8.88
CA ILE A 106 15.83 -9.63 9.21
C ILE A 106 17.03 -9.26 8.32
N VAL A 107 16.75 -8.95 7.06
CA VAL A 107 17.74 -8.82 5.97
C VAL A 107 17.95 -7.36 5.56
N VAL A 108 18.29 -6.49 6.51
CA VAL A 108 18.34 -5.02 6.29
C VAL A 108 19.31 -4.64 5.17
N ARG A 109 20.55 -5.16 5.21
CA ARG A 109 21.56 -4.82 4.20
C ARG A 109 21.18 -5.31 2.80
N ASP A 110 20.78 -6.58 2.68
CA ASP A 110 20.37 -7.16 1.40
C ASP A 110 19.17 -6.42 0.81
N ALA A 111 18.17 -6.07 1.63
CA ALA A 111 17.00 -5.33 1.20
C ALA A 111 17.34 -3.95 0.61
N ILE A 112 18.30 -3.23 1.22
CA ILE A 112 18.81 -1.95 0.72
C ILE A 112 19.46 -2.13 -0.65
N GLU A 113 20.31 -3.15 -0.80
CA GLU A 113 20.99 -3.45 -2.06
C GLU A 113 19.98 -3.87 -3.16
N ASP A 114 18.95 -4.64 -2.80
CA ASP A 114 17.92 -5.11 -3.73
C ASP A 114 16.99 -3.98 -4.20
N LEU A 115 16.66 -3.02 -3.32
CA LEU A 115 15.90 -1.82 -3.71
C LEU A 115 16.70 -0.94 -4.67
N ASP A 116 17.99 -0.73 -4.38
CA ASP A 116 18.89 0.02 -5.27
C ASP A 116 19.03 -0.68 -6.64
N ALA A 117 19.18 -2.01 -6.66
CA ALA A 117 19.27 -2.78 -7.89
C ALA A 117 17.98 -2.75 -8.71
N LEU A 118 16.81 -2.89 -8.07
CA LEU A 118 15.52 -2.79 -8.73
C LEU A 118 15.31 -1.41 -9.36
N ARG A 119 15.65 -0.35 -8.63
CA ARG A 119 15.60 1.02 -9.15
C ARG A 119 16.48 1.18 -10.39
N ASP A 120 17.71 0.68 -10.35
CA ASP A 120 18.68 0.83 -11.44
C ASP A 120 18.20 0.09 -12.71
N VAL A 121 17.64 -1.12 -12.57
CA VAL A 121 17.03 -1.87 -13.70
C VAL A 121 15.84 -1.13 -14.31
N LEU A 122 14.96 -0.54 -13.48
CA LEU A 122 13.82 0.23 -14.00
C LEU A 122 14.26 1.50 -14.73
N ILE A 123 15.36 2.13 -14.29
CA ILE A 123 15.93 3.29 -14.98
C ILE A 123 16.52 2.90 -16.33
N GLU A 124 17.21 1.76 -16.41
CA GLU A 124 17.73 1.24 -17.66
C GLU A 124 16.61 0.91 -18.65
N ALA A 125 15.52 0.30 -18.17
CA ALA A 125 14.40 -0.12 -19.00
C ALA A 125 13.47 1.02 -19.44
N HIS A 126 13.18 1.99 -18.56
CA HIS A 126 12.12 2.99 -18.77
C HIS A 126 12.59 4.44 -18.70
N GLY A 127 13.84 4.70 -18.29
CA GLY A 127 14.39 6.04 -18.09
C GLY A 127 14.33 6.52 -16.64
N ARG A 128 14.97 7.66 -16.37
CA ARG A 128 15.12 8.20 -15.01
C ARG A 128 13.81 8.81 -14.49
N PRO A 129 13.32 8.44 -13.30
CA PRO A 129 12.19 9.12 -12.67
C PRO A 129 12.58 10.54 -12.25
N SER A 130 11.61 11.46 -12.31
CA SER A 130 11.70 12.78 -11.68
C SER A 130 11.59 12.66 -10.16
N GLN A 131 10.79 11.69 -9.69
CA GLN A 131 10.62 11.40 -8.27
C GLN A 131 10.67 9.89 -8.02
N ALA A 132 11.53 9.47 -7.09
CA ALA A 132 11.65 8.08 -6.66
C ALA A 132 11.34 7.98 -5.16
N LEU A 133 10.18 7.41 -4.84
CA LEU A 133 9.69 7.23 -3.48
C LEU A 133 9.93 5.81 -3.01
N LEU A 134 10.14 5.68 -1.70
CA LEU A 134 10.15 4.40 -1.00
C LEU A 134 8.94 4.32 -0.08
N VAL A 135 8.32 3.15 0.02
CA VAL A 135 7.34 2.84 1.06
C VAL A 135 7.70 1.51 1.69
N GLY A 136 7.62 1.42 3.01
CA GLY A 136 7.78 0.15 3.70
C GLY A 136 6.99 0.05 4.99
N GLU A 137 6.62 -1.17 5.35
CA GLU A 137 5.89 -1.47 6.59
C GLU A 137 6.75 -2.30 7.54
N GLY A 138 6.66 -2.02 8.84
CA GLY A 138 7.37 -2.77 9.89
C GLY A 138 8.88 -2.84 9.63
N LEU A 139 9.43 -4.02 9.32
CA LEU A 139 10.85 -4.16 8.94
C LEU A 139 11.17 -3.35 7.68
N GLY A 140 10.30 -3.38 6.67
CA GLY A 140 10.39 -2.53 5.48
C GLY A 140 10.37 -1.03 5.85
N GLY A 141 9.59 -0.65 6.85
CA GLY A 141 9.57 0.71 7.41
C GLY A 141 10.93 1.13 7.98
N THR A 142 11.60 0.22 8.70
CA THR A 142 12.97 0.44 9.19
C THR A 142 13.95 0.56 8.03
N ILE A 143 13.86 -0.32 7.03
CA ILE A 143 14.72 -0.29 5.83
C ILE A 143 14.60 1.05 5.10
N VAL A 144 13.38 1.53 4.81
CA VAL A 144 13.21 2.81 4.10
C VAL A 144 13.58 4.02 4.95
N THR A 145 13.52 3.89 6.29
CA THR A 145 14.08 4.92 7.20
C THR A 145 15.59 4.98 7.06
N ILE A 146 16.30 3.85 7.11
CA ILE A 146 17.76 3.80 6.90
C ILE A 146 18.11 4.34 5.50
N MET A 147 17.31 4.02 4.49
CA MET A 147 17.50 4.54 3.14
C MET A 147 17.39 6.07 3.08
N ALA A 148 16.45 6.66 3.83
CA ALA A 148 16.31 8.11 3.93
C ALA A 148 17.49 8.80 4.62
N GLU A 149 18.26 8.07 5.43
CA GLU A 149 19.46 8.56 6.11
C GLU A 149 20.76 8.42 5.30
N ARG A 150 20.68 7.88 4.07
CA ARG A 150 21.86 7.76 3.21
C ARG A 150 22.07 9.08 2.45
N LEU A 151 23.30 9.59 2.47
CA LEU A 151 23.77 10.75 1.68
C LEU A 151 23.79 10.54 0.14
N ARG A 152 23.07 9.54 -0.39
CA ARG A 152 23.02 9.27 -1.83
C ARG A 152 21.69 9.73 -2.40
N GLU A 153 21.72 10.72 -3.30
CA GLU A 153 20.57 11.28 -4.03
C GLU A 153 19.94 10.26 -5.01
N ARG A 154 19.52 9.10 -4.51
CA ARG A 154 18.82 8.06 -5.27
C ARG A 154 17.30 8.20 -5.13
N TYR A 155 16.83 8.62 -3.96
CA TYR A 155 15.42 8.71 -3.62
C TYR A 155 15.05 10.14 -3.24
N THR A 156 13.79 10.47 -3.43
CA THR A 156 13.26 11.83 -3.25
C THR A 156 12.38 11.91 -2.00
N GLY A 157 11.88 10.78 -1.50
CA GLY A 157 11.16 10.69 -0.24
C GLY A 157 10.92 9.25 0.21
N ALA A 158 10.62 9.08 1.50
CA ALA A 158 10.35 7.78 2.11
C ALA A 158 9.12 7.83 3.04
N LEU A 159 8.26 6.82 2.92
CA LEU A 159 7.11 6.58 3.78
C LEU A 159 7.37 5.32 4.62
N ALA A 160 7.58 5.48 5.93
CA ALA A 160 7.73 4.36 6.84
C ALA A 160 6.42 4.14 7.62
N LEU A 161 5.75 3.03 7.33
CA LEU A 161 4.56 2.58 8.06
C LEU A 161 5.01 1.75 9.26
N VAL A 162 4.70 2.22 10.48
CA VAL A 162 4.93 1.51 11.76
C VAL A 162 6.31 0.83 11.87
N PRO A 163 7.41 1.56 11.60
CA PRO A 163 8.76 1.00 11.50
C PRO A 163 9.17 0.20 12.75
N ALA A 164 9.84 -0.93 12.52
CA ALA A 164 10.35 -1.86 13.52
C ALA A 164 11.75 -1.45 14.00
N PHE A 165 11.91 -0.31 14.68
CA PHE A 165 13.25 0.17 15.05
C PHE A 165 14.00 -0.76 16.03
N ASP A 166 13.29 -1.67 16.67
CA ASP A 166 13.83 -2.72 17.53
C ASP A 166 14.36 -3.95 16.77
N MET A 167 14.03 -4.10 15.48
CA MET A 167 14.52 -5.19 14.64
C MET A 167 15.85 -4.80 13.98
N SER A 168 16.96 -5.34 14.50
CA SER A 168 18.29 -5.17 13.93
C SER A 168 18.81 -6.47 13.31
N GLU A 169 19.47 -6.34 12.16
CA GLU A 169 20.14 -7.47 11.51
C GLU A 169 21.39 -7.87 12.34
N PRO A 170 21.49 -9.14 12.78
CA PRO A 170 22.64 -9.60 13.55
C PRO A 170 23.95 -9.41 12.77
N ASN A 171 25.00 -8.92 13.44
CA ASN A 171 26.33 -8.72 12.87
C ASN A 171 26.38 -7.73 11.67
N SER A 172 25.35 -6.88 11.51
CA SER A 172 25.34 -5.83 10.50
C SER A 172 25.76 -4.50 11.12
N MET A 173 26.58 -3.74 10.39
CA MET A 173 26.87 -2.33 10.72
C MET A 173 25.80 -1.37 10.16
N THR A 174 24.83 -1.90 9.41
CA THR A 174 23.77 -1.11 8.79
C THR A 174 22.65 -0.90 9.80
N GLY A 175 22.30 0.36 10.06
CA GLY A 175 21.29 0.70 11.04
C GLY A 175 20.91 2.17 11.03
N ILE A 176 20.02 2.51 11.95
CA ILE A 176 19.48 3.85 12.12
C ILE A 176 20.55 4.80 12.71
N THR A 177 20.75 5.93 12.06
CA THR A 177 21.71 6.99 12.41
C THR A 177 21.03 8.27 12.88
N HIS A 178 19.70 8.40 12.73
CA HIS A 178 18.94 9.61 13.05
C HIS A 178 19.33 10.82 12.20
N SER A 179 19.79 10.58 10.96
CA SER A 179 20.27 11.62 10.04
C SER A 179 19.54 11.58 8.69
N PRO A 180 18.21 11.76 8.64
CA PRO A 180 17.45 11.74 7.39
C PRO A 180 17.84 12.93 6.49
N HIS A 181 18.10 12.64 5.22
CA HIS A 181 18.50 13.61 4.19
C HIS A 181 17.42 13.88 3.14
N ILE A 182 16.31 13.14 3.20
CA ILE A 182 15.16 13.30 2.30
C ILE A 182 13.86 13.36 3.12
N PRO A 183 12.77 13.93 2.59
CA PRO A 183 11.44 13.86 3.18
C PRO A 183 11.10 12.46 3.70
N LEU A 184 10.90 12.36 5.01
CA LEU A 184 10.58 11.11 5.71
C LEU A 184 9.27 11.27 6.49
N LEU A 185 8.22 10.61 6.01
CA LEU A 185 6.92 10.54 6.68
C LEU A 185 6.80 9.23 7.45
N LEU A 186 6.58 9.33 8.77
CA LEU A 186 6.51 8.20 9.69
C LEU A 186 5.06 7.99 10.12
N VAL A 187 4.41 6.93 9.66
CA VAL A 187 3.04 6.62 10.06
C VAL A 187 3.06 5.81 11.35
N ALA A 188 2.34 6.30 12.35
CA ALA A 188 2.29 5.75 13.69
C ALA A 188 0.85 5.42 14.12
N THR A 189 0.62 4.20 14.58
CA THR A 189 -0.59 3.88 15.37
C THR A 189 -0.36 4.21 16.84
N ARG A 190 -1.40 4.11 17.68
CA ARG A 190 -1.23 4.30 19.15
C ARG A 190 -0.18 3.36 19.74
N THR A 191 -0.06 2.16 19.19
CA THR A 191 0.88 1.13 19.67
C THR A 191 2.32 1.40 19.23
N SER A 192 2.54 1.94 18.02
CA SER A 192 3.88 2.19 17.48
C SER A 192 4.40 3.61 17.72
N TYR A 193 3.60 4.49 18.32
CA TYR A 193 3.91 5.91 18.45
C TYR A 193 5.19 6.22 19.24
N GLN A 194 5.39 5.59 20.39
CA GLN A 194 6.49 5.94 21.29
C GLN A 194 7.89 5.73 20.68
N PRO A 195 8.21 4.57 20.07
CA PRO A 195 9.49 4.39 19.37
C PRO A 195 9.70 5.40 18.22
N ILE A 196 8.63 5.74 17.50
CA ILE A 196 8.67 6.70 16.39
C ILE A 196 8.96 8.11 16.91
N LEU A 197 8.30 8.52 17.98
CA LEU A 197 8.57 9.81 18.63
C LEU A 197 10.03 9.89 19.10
N GLN A 198 10.53 8.84 19.76
CA GLN A 198 11.92 8.77 20.23
C GLN A 198 12.92 8.90 19.08
N TYR A 199 12.66 8.27 17.93
CA TYR A 199 13.46 8.47 16.73
C TYR A 199 13.49 9.95 16.33
N THR A 200 12.33 10.59 16.16
CA THR A 200 12.27 12.00 15.74
C THR A 200 12.91 12.98 16.73
N GLN A 201 12.89 12.67 18.03
CA GLN A 201 13.52 13.48 19.07
C GLN A 201 15.05 13.39 19.07
N ARG A 202 15.60 12.30 18.52
CA ARG A 202 17.05 12.08 18.39
C ARG A 202 17.62 12.62 17.08
N VAL A 203 16.77 12.93 16.09
CA VAL A 203 17.20 13.66 14.91
C VAL A 203 17.72 15.03 15.37
N PRO A 204 19.00 15.37 15.11
CA PRO A 204 19.54 16.65 15.53
C PRO A 204 18.70 17.80 14.99
N VAL A 205 18.38 18.76 15.86
CA VAL A 205 17.84 20.06 15.42
C VAL A 205 18.99 20.77 14.73
N ALA A 206 19.08 20.62 13.41
CA ALA A 206 20.28 20.95 12.68
C ALA A 206 20.58 22.46 12.70
N LEU A 207 21.85 22.80 12.88
CA LEU A 207 22.49 24.03 12.40
C LEU A 207 22.92 23.89 10.91
N ASP A 208 22.64 22.73 10.31
CA ASP A 208 23.08 22.29 8.98
C ASP A 208 21.86 21.99 8.10
N ASP A 209 21.73 22.71 6.98
CA ASP A 209 20.58 22.65 6.07
C ASP A 209 20.42 21.30 5.33
N GLN A 210 21.33 20.33 5.55
CA GLN A 210 21.31 19.03 4.87
C GLN A 210 20.40 17.97 5.51
N LEU A 211 19.91 18.17 6.74
CA LEU A 211 18.99 17.23 7.38
C LEU A 211 17.54 17.64 7.19
N VAL A 212 16.70 16.68 6.79
CA VAL A 212 15.27 16.89 6.63
C VAL A 212 14.54 16.37 7.85
N ARG A 213 13.96 17.28 8.64
CA ARG A 213 13.19 16.92 9.84
C ARG A 213 12.02 15.98 9.46
N PRO A 214 11.94 14.76 10.02
CA PRO A 214 10.83 13.86 9.75
C PRO A 214 9.49 14.42 10.23
N GLN A 215 8.41 13.95 9.60
CA GLN A 215 7.05 14.23 10.02
C GLN A 215 6.38 12.96 10.53
N ILE A 216 5.68 13.02 11.65
CA ILE A 216 4.83 11.92 12.12
C ILE A 216 3.41 12.12 11.55
N ALA A 217 2.85 11.06 10.98
CA ALA A 217 1.45 10.95 10.64
C ALA A 217 0.77 9.93 11.57
N ARG A 218 -0.16 10.38 12.38
CA ARG A 218 -0.81 9.61 13.45
C ARG A 218 -2.10 8.97 12.94
N VAL A 219 -2.26 7.70 13.27
CA VAL A 219 -3.49 6.92 13.14
C VAL A 219 -3.98 6.58 14.53
N ASP A 220 -5.16 7.08 14.90
CA ASP A 220 -5.72 6.97 16.24
C ASP A 220 -6.38 5.60 16.50
N ARG A 221 -5.68 4.52 16.18
CA ARG A 221 -6.11 3.14 16.47
C ARG A 221 -5.05 2.36 17.25
N THR A 222 -5.52 1.40 18.04
CA THR A 222 -4.67 0.43 18.74
C THR A 222 -4.32 -0.74 17.82
N GLY A 223 -3.14 -1.31 17.99
CA GLY A 223 -2.61 -2.38 17.15
C GLY A 223 -1.53 -1.84 16.22
N ARG A 224 -0.39 -2.53 16.16
CA ARG A 224 0.79 -2.01 15.45
C ARG A 224 0.50 -1.74 13.98
N THR A 225 -0.07 -2.68 13.23
CA THR A 225 -0.34 -2.57 11.79
C THR A 225 -1.80 -2.16 11.47
N ASN A 226 -2.53 -1.58 12.44
CA ASN A 226 -3.94 -1.21 12.29
C ASN A 226 -4.13 0.09 11.48
N ILE A 227 -3.64 0.06 10.24
CA ILE A 227 -3.64 1.14 9.25
C ILE A 227 -4.40 0.65 8.02
N ASN A 228 -5.42 1.39 7.61
CA ASN A 228 -6.29 1.02 6.50
C ASN A 228 -5.80 1.56 5.16
N ASP A 229 -6.42 1.11 4.07
CA ASP A 229 -5.93 1.40 2.73
C ASP A 229 -6.00 2.90 2.40
N ALA A 230 -7.05 3.57 2.85
CA ALA A 230 -7.22 5.00 2.66
C ALA A 230 -6.16 5.82 3.40
N GLU A 231 -5.79 5.41 4.62
CA GLU A 231 -4.68 5.98 5.39
C GLU A 231 -3.36 5.87 4.64
N ARG A 232 -3.06 4.67 4.11
CA ARG A 232 -1.84 4.40 3.36
C ARG A 232 -1.77 5.28 2.11
N LEU A 233 -2.88 5.37 1.38
CA LEU A 233 -2.99 6.20 0.18
C LEU A 233 -2.83 7.69 0.50
N VAL A 234 -3.48 8.17 1.56
CA VAL A 234 -3.35 9.55 2.04
C VAL A 234 -1.90 9.85 2.41
N ALA A 235 -1.24 8.96 3.15
CA ALA A 235 0.16 9.16 3.55
C ALA A 235 1.11 9.24 2.34
N LEU A 236 0.92 8.38 1.32
CA LEU A 236 1.70 8.43 0.07
C LEU A 236 1.52 9.76 -0.67
N ARG A 237 0.27 10.23 -0.79
CA ARG A 237 -0.05 11.49 -1.47
C ARG A 237 0.44 12.71 -0.69
N LEU A 238 0.38 12.68 0.65
CA LEU A 238 0.96 13.72 1.49
C LEU A 238 2.48 13.77 1.33
N LEU A 239 3.16 12.63 1.33
CA LEU A 239 4.60 12.59 1.07
C LEU A 239 4.96 13.17 -0.31
N HIS A 240 4.22 12.80 -1.36
CA HIS A 240 4.41 13.37 -2.69
C HIS A 240 4.21 14.89 -2.70
N ALA A 241 3.16 15.38 -2.03
CA ALA A 241 2.91 16.82 -1.91
C ALA A 241 4.04 17.54 -1.17
N TRP A 242 4.62 16.95 -0.11
CA TRP A 242 5.80 17.48 0.56
C TRP A 242 7.00 17.58 -0.39
N MET A 243 7.23 16.53 -1.18
CA MET A 243 8.34 16.52 -2.14
C MET A 243 8.22 17.62 -3.20
N ASP A 244 7.01 18.00 -3.59
CA ASP A 244 6.76 19.04 -4.60
C ASP A 244 6.75 20.47 -4.02
N GLN A 245 6.09 20.65 -2.87
CA GLN A 245 5.68 21.98 -2.37
C GLN A 245 6.34 22.33 -1.03
N GLY A 246 7.19 21.45 -0.50
CA GLY A 246 7.74 21.59 0.84
C GLY A 246 6.76 21.15 1.94
N ARG A 247 7.21 21.16 3.19
CA ARG A 247 6.44 20.60 4.33
C ARG A 247 5.11 21.32 4.56
N GLU A 248 5.02 22.58 4.13
CA GLU A 248 3.82 23.41 4.26
C GLU A 248 2.66 22.95 3.36
N ALA A 249 2.92 22.06 2.39
CA ALA A 249 1.92 21.46 1.51
C ALA A 249 0.73 20.85 2.27
N TYR A 250 0.98 20.33 3.48
CA TYR A 250 -0.05 19.75 4.35
C TYR A 250 -1.13 20.76 4.74
N ALA A 251 -0.78 22.06 4.76
CA ALA A 251 -1.71 23.12 5.06
C ALA A 251 -2.58 23.53 3.87
N SER A 252 -2.37 23.01 2.65
CA SER A 252 -3.18 23.43 1.48
C SER A 252 -4.62 22.91 1.58
N PRO A 253 -5.66 23.67 1.18
CA PRO A 253 -7.05 23.21 1.20
C PRO A 253 -7.29 21.93 0.38
N GLU A 254 -6.55 21.77 -0.73
CA GLU A 254 -6.62 20.61 -1.61
C GLU A 254 -6.07 19.35 -0.93
N ASN A 255 -4.87 19.42 -0.34
CA ASN A 255 -4.30 18.29 0.40
C ASN A 255 -5.10 17.98 1.67
N ARG A 256 -5.76 18.98 2.26
CA ARG A 256 -6.74 18.81 3.34
C ARG A 256 -7.98 18.03 2.89
N GLN A 257 -8.50 18.32 1.69
CA GLN A 257 -9.63 17.59 1.12
C GLN A 257 -9.23 16.17 0.70
N LEU A 258 -8.02 16.01 0.16
CA LEU A 258 -7.43 14.73 -0.24
C LEU A 258 -7.16 13.83 0.98
N ALA A 259 -6.79 14.41 2.12
CA ALA A 259 -6.68 13.71 3.40
C ALA A 259 -8.04 13.27 3.97
N GLY A 260 -9.19 13.72 3.45
CA GLY A 260 -10.48 13.00 3.54
C GLY A 260 -11.08 12.68 4.92
N TYR A 261 -10.51 13.14 6.04
CA TYR A 261 -10.98 12.85 7.40
C TYR A 261 -11.08 14.09 8.28
N SER A 262 -12.02 14.04 9.22
CA SER A 262 -12.68 15.13 9.95
C SER A 262 -11.81 16.03 10.84
N THR A 263 -10.49 16.11 10.65
CA THR A 263 -9.60 16.86 11.54
C THR A 263 -9.56 18.35 11.16
N PRO A 264 -10.08 19.27 12.00
CA PRO A 264 -9.96 20.71 11.75
C PRO A 264 -8.52 21.17 12.01
N TRP A 265 -7.98 22.01 11.13
CA TRP A 265 -6.61 22.60 11.18
C TRP A 265 -6.16 23.13 12.57
N ARG A 266 -7.09 23.64 13.39
CA ARG A 266 -6.80 24.11 14.77
C ARG A 266 -6.23 23.02 15.70
N ALA A 267 -6.30 21.73 15.32
CA ALA A 267 -5.66 20.62 16.02
C ALA A 267 -4.20 20.39 15.60
N ILE A 268 -3.82 20.72 14.35
CA ILE A 268 -2.45 20.58 13.80
C ILE A 268 -1.58 21.77 14.23
N GLU A 269 -2.13 22.98 14.33
CA GLU A 269 -1.40 24.11 14.95
C GLU A 269 -1.02 23.86 16.42
N LYS A 270 -1.68 22.92 17.09
CA LYS A 270 -1.46 22.54 18.49
C LYS A 270 -0.80 21.16 18.66
N SER A 271 -0.62 20.39 17.59
CA SER A 271 -0.03 19.06 17.62
C SER A 271 1.06 18.96 16.56
N PRO A 272 2.30 18.58 16.91
CA PRO A 272 3.38 18.43 15.93
C PRO A 272 3.13 17.31 14.91
N ASP A 273 2.10 16.47 15.11
CA ASP A 273 1.80 15.30 14.29
C ASP A 273 0.60 15.54 13.37
N LEU A 274 0.63 14.94 12.18
CA LEU A 274 -0.49 14.96 11.23
C LEU A 274 -1.50 13.87 11.57
N ASP A 275 -2.70 14.20 12.01
CA ASP A 275 -3.74 13.18 12.19
C ASP A 275 -4.34 12.78 10.83
N ILE A 276 -4.05 11.55 10.41
CA ILE A 276 -4.55 10.97 9.15
C ILE A 276 -5.63 9.90 9.41
N THR A 277 -6.19 9.84 10.61
CA THR A 277 -7.11 8.76 11.00
C THR A 277 -8.35 8.74 10.13
N CYS A 278 -8.56 7.59 9.50
CA CYS A 278 -9.62 7.35 8.55
C CYS A 278 -10.83 6.67 9.18
N THR A 279 -12.05 6.98 8.77
CA THR A 279 -13.16 6.02 8.99
C THR A 279 -13.07 4.95 7.90
N PRO A 280 -13.00 3.65 8.24
CA PRO A 280 -13.04 2.59 7.24
C PRO A 280 -14.33 2.61 6.44
N ARG A 281 -14.25 2.29 5.15
CA ARG A 281 -15.39 2.23 4.22
C ARG A 281 -15.38 0.91 3.46
N PRO A 282 -15.69 -0.22 4.11
CA PRO A 282 -15.61 -1.55 3.51
C PRO A 282 -16.67 -1.81 2.42
N GLY A 283 -17.51 -0.83 2.08
CA GLY A 283 -18.67 -1.03 1.20
C GLY A 283 -19.82 -1.79 1.88
N PRO A 284 -20.95 -1.98 1.19
CA PRO A 284 -22.08 -2.72 1.73
C PRO A 284 -21.72 -4.19 1.95
N SER A 285 -22.25 -4.78 3.02
CA SER A 285 -22.12 -6.22 3.26
C SER A 285 -22.82 -7.01 2.15
N THR A 286 -22.20 -8.10 1.71
CA THR A 286 -22.81 -9.03 0.73
C THR A 286 -23.21 -10.39 1.35
N VAL A 287 -23.22 -10.48 2.68
CA VAL A 287 -23.60 -11.72 3.38
C VAL A 287 -25.01 -12.17 3.02
N VAL A 288 -25.19 -13.49 2.91
CA VAL A 288 -26.49 -14.10 2.64
C VAL A 288 -27.04 -14.68 3.94
N TRP A 289 -28.10 -14.06 4.45
CA TRP A 289 -28.78 -14.49 5.67
C TRP A 289 -29.63 -15.74 5.43
N ALA A 290 -29.63 -16.66 6.40
CA ALA A 290 -30.58 -17.75 6.45
C ALA A 290 -31.97 -17.24 6.89
N ASP A 291 -33.03 -17.97 6.51
CA ASP A 291 -34.42 -17.61 6.83
C ASP A 291 -34.68 -17.49 8.34
N ASP A 292 -33.99 -18.30 9.15
CA ASP A 292 -34.11 -18.29 10.61
C ASP A 292 -33.42 -17.07 11.27
N ARG A 293 -32.65 -16.29 10.49
CA ARG A 293 -31.77 -15.18 10.93
C ARG A 293 -30.84 -15.54 12.08
N ARG A 294 -30.53 -16.82 12.27
CA ARG A 294 -29.54 -17.31 13.25
C ARG A 294 -28.21 -17.63 12.62
N SER A 295 -28.12 -17.54 11.29
CA SER A 295 -26.88 -17.71 10.55
C SER A 295 -26.83 -16.86 9.28
N PHE A 296 -25.62 -16.60 8.82
CA PHE A 296 -25.36 -15.99 7.52
C PHE A 296 -24.14 -16.65 6.88
N THR A 297 -24.06 -16.59 5.55
CA THR A 297 -22.91 -17.06 4.77
C THR A 297 -22.17 -15.86 4.20
N ALA A 298 -20.85 -15.85 4.35
CA ALA A 298 -19.96 -14.80 3.89
C ALA A 298 -18.87 -15.38 2.99
N ARG A 299 -18.29 -14.52 2.16
CA ARG A 299 -17.17 -14.88 1.27
C ARG A 299 -15.84 -14.59 1.95
N VAL A 300 -14.86 -15.46 1.71
CA VAL A 300 -13.44 -15.16 1.97
C VAL A 300 -12.95 -14.18 0.90
N LEU A 301 -12.62 -12.96 1.30
CA LEU A 301 -12.07 -11.94 0.40
C LEU A 301 -10.60 -12.22 0.10
N GLU A 302 -9.82 -12.49 1.15
CA GLU A 302 -8.37 -12.64 1.04
C GLU A 302 -7.84 -13.63 2.08
N VAL A 303 -6.72 -14.27 1.74
CA VAL A 303 -5.90 -15.04 2.67
C VAL A 303 -4.50 -14.45 2.67
N ALA A 304 -4.08 -13.94 3.83
CA ALA A 304 -2.72 -13.44 4.02
C ALA A 304 -1.71 -14.58 3.82
N PRO A 305 -0.78 -14.50 2.85
CA PRO A 305 0.04 -15.64 2.43
C PRO A 305 0.86 -16.29 3.54
N TYR A 306 1.34 -15.50 4.50
CA TYR A 306 2.29 -15.95 5.53
C TYR A 306 1.64 -16.21 6.88
N SER A 307 0.82 -15.27 7.36
CA SER A 307 0.13 -15.43 8.64
C SER A 307 -1.07 -16.37 8.55
N GLY A 308 -1.63 -16.53 7.35
CA GLY A 308 -2.87 -17.28 7.14
C GLY A 308 -4.08 -16.64 7.77
N HIS A 309 -4.03 -15.34 8.06
CA HIS A 309 -5.21 -14.57 8.42
C HIS A 309 -6.16 -14.53 7.24
N VAL A 310 -7.46 -14.54 7.54
CA VAL A 310 -8.50 -14.61 6.52
C VAL A 310 -9.36 -13.36 6.64
N THR A 311 -9.40 -12.56 5.58
CA THR A 311 -10.28 -11.40 5.48
C THR A 311 -11.63 -11.88 4.97
N LEU A 312 -12.70 -11.59 5.70
CA LEU A 312 -14.05 -12.04 5.40
C LEU A 312 -14.91 -10.86 4.99
N ASP A 313 -15.80 -11.07 4.02
CA ASP A 313 -16.79 -10.07 3.62
C ASP A 313 -17.94 -9.99 4.63
N ILE A 314 -17.59 -9.58 5.84
CA ILE A 314 -18.48 -9.42 6.98
C ILE A 314 -18.21 -8.03 7.53
N ARG A 315 -19.27 -7.33 7.95
CA ARG A 315 -19.17 -6.07 8.68
C ARG A 315 -19.44 -6.31 10.16
N PRO A 316 -18.91 -5.50 11.08
CA PRO A 316 -19.22 -5.61 12.51
C PRO A 316 -20.74 -5.64 12.78
N GLU A 317 -21.54 -4.93 11.98
CA GLU A 317 -23.00 -4.89 12.05
C GLU A 317 -23.67 -6.24 11.76
N ASP A 318 -23.07 -7.09 10.93
CA ASP A 318 -23.61 -8.41 10.61
C ASP A 318 -23.53 -9.34 11.84
N PHE A 319 -22.41 -9.28 12.58
CA PHE A 319 -22.30 -10.00 13.85
C PHE A 319 -23.22 -9.43 14.94
N ASN A 320 -23.43 -8.12 14.97
CA ASN A 320 -24.38 -7.51 15.90
C ASN A 320 -25.82 -8.01 15.66
N GLN A 321 -26.18 -8.26 14.40
CA GLN A 321 -27.50 -8.79 14.03
C GLN A 321 -27.72 -10.25 14.45
N LEU A 322 -26.67 -11.03 14.73
CA LEU A 322 -26.80 -12.37 15.32
C LEU A 322 -27.24 -12.37 16.79
N GLY A 323 -27.34 -11.19 17.43
CA GLY A 323 -27.80 -11.06 18.81
C GLY A 323 -26.86 -11.71 19.81
N LEU A 324 -25.55 -11.60 19.56
CA LEU A 324 -24.49 -12.15 20.38
C LEU A 324 -24.37 -11.37 21.71
N GLY A 325 -24.16 -12.08 22.82
CA GLY A 325 -23.91 -11.49 24.15
C GLY A 325 -22.46 -11.00 24.37
N ARG A 326 -22.12 -10.61 25.61
CA ARG A 326 -20.72 -10.30 25.98
C ARG A 326 -19.86 -11.57 25.97
N LYS A 327 -18.62 -11.48 25.46
CA LYS A 327 -17.68 -12.61 25.28
C LYS A 327 -18.31 -13.77 24.51
N SER A 328 -18.85 -13.45 23.34
CA SER A 328 -19.57 -14.41 22.52
C SER A 328 -18.64 -15.27 21.68
N TYR A 329 -19.13 -16.47 21.43
CA TYR A 329 -18.61 -17.36 20.41
C TYR A 329 -19.62 -17.44 19.27
N VAL A 330 -19.11 -17.74 18.09
CA VAL A 330 -19.90 -18.14 16.93
C VAL A 330 -19.44 -19.51 16.48
N GLU A 331 -20.36 -20.27 15.91
CA GLU A 331 -20.03 -21.49 15.21
C GLU A 331 -19.77 -21.12 13.75
N MET A 332 -18.55 -21.35 13.29
CA MET A 332 -18.16 -21.20 11.90
C MET A 332 -18.15 -22.56 11.23
N ARG A 333 -18.85 -22.68 10.10
CA ARG A 333 -18.78 -23.85 9.22
C ARG A 333 -17.98 -23.51 7.97
N ALA A 334 -16.91 -24.26 7.74
CA ALA A 334 -16.04 -24.18 6.57
C ALA A 334 -15.93 -25.58 5.94
N GLY A 335 -16.66 -25.79 4.84
CA GLY A 335 -16.89 -27.13 4.29
C GLY A 335 -17.56 -28.05 5.33
N GLU A 336 -16.98 -29.23 5.55
CA GLU A 336 -17.44 -30.20 6.56
C GLU A 336 -16.95 -29.89 7.98
N ARG A 337 -16.15 -28.84 8.17
CA ARG A 337 -15.57 -28.50 9.49
C ARG A 337 -16.48 -27.52 10.21
N THR A 338 -16.73 -27.80 11.49
CA THR A 338 -17.41 -26.91 12.42
C THR A 338 -16.42 -26.44 13.48
N ILE A 339 -16.26 -25.12 13.61
CA ILE A 339 -15.21 -24.49 14.41
C ILE A 339 -15.84 -23.44 15.32
N ARG A 340 -15.52 -23.48 16.62
CA ARG A 340 -15.92 -22.44 17.57
C ARG A 340 -14.95 -21.27 17.49
N VAL A 341 -15.45 -20.08 17.16
CA VAL A 341 -14.66 -18.86 16.99
C VAL A 341 -15.08 -17.84 18.05
N ALA A 342 -14.12 -17.27 18.78
CA ALA A 342 -14.40 -16.19 19.73
C ALA A 342 -14.52 -14.85 19.02
N MET A 343 -15.44 -14.00 19.46
CA MET A 343 -15.48 -12.60 19.03
C MET A 343 -14.51 -11.78 19.90
N GLY A 344 -13.45 -11.27 19.27
CA GLY A 344 -12.38 -10.55 19.94
C GLY A 344 -12.23 -9.10 19.47
N ARG A 345 -11.23 -8.42 20.03
CA ARG A 345 -10.76 -7.11 19.54
C ARG A 345 -9.52 -7.23 18.65
N ASP A 346 -8.73 -8.27 18.88
CA ASP A 346 -7.41 -8.52 18.31
C ASP A 346 -7.01 -10.00 18.54
N PHE A 347 -5.79 -10.37 18.12
CA PHE A 347 -5.22 -11.70 18.32
C PHE A 347 -5.08 -12.11 19.79
N ASP A 348 -4.75 -11.15 20.66
CA ASP A 348 -4.49 -11.38 22.08
C ASP A 348 -5.77 -11.54 22.90
N SER A 349 -6.93 -11.40 22.25
CA SER A 349 -8.24 -11.63 22.86
C SER A 349 -8.49 -13.11 23.22
N VAL A 350 -7.71 -14.04 22.68
CA VAL A 350 -7.82 -15.49 22.92
C VAL A 350 -6.48 -16.12 23.27
N LYS A 351 -6.47 -17.34 23.82
CA LYS A 351 -5.22 -18.07 24.09
C LYS A 351 -4.59 -18.59 22.79
N ARG A 352 -3.28 -18.83 22.82
CA ARG A 352 -2.57 -19.47 21.70
C ARG A 352 -3.26 -20.79 21.31
N GLY A 353 -3.49 -20.97 20.02
CA GLY A 353 -4.17 -22.12 19.41
C GLY A 353 -5.68 -21.93 19.20
N GLU A 354 -6.30 -20.96 19.86
CA GLU A 354 -7.74 -20.67 19.75
C GLU A 354 -8.06 -19.78 18.53
N TRP A 355 -9.32 -19.85 18.10
CA TRP A 355 -9.84 -19.09 16.97
C TRP A 355 -10.47 -17.78 17.43
N VAL A 356 -10.22 -16.71 16.69
CA VAL A 356 -10.77 -15.39 16.95
C VAL A 356 -11.19 -14.71 15.66
N ALA A 357 -12.33 -14.02 15.70
CA ALA A 357 -12.78 -13.09 14.68
C ALA A 357 -12.88 -11.69 15.29
N PHE A 358 -12.34 -10.69 14.60
CA PHE A 358 -12.33 -9.30 15.06
C PHE A 358 -12.30 -8.33 13.87
N PRO A 359 -12.77 -7.07 14.05
CA PRO A 359 -12.72 -6.07 12.99
C PRO A 359 -11.28 -5.74 12.58
N ASP A 360 -11.03 -5.69 11.27
CA ASP A 360 -9.75 -5.21 10.73
C ASP A 360 -9.74 -3.69 10.53
N ALA A 361 -8.61 -3.14 10.07
CA ALA A 361 -8.44 -1.71 9.85
C ALA A 361 -9.39 -1.16 8.76
N ASN A 362 -9.74 -2.01 7.78
CA ASN A 362 -10.59 -1.67 6.64
C ASN A 362 -12.09 -1.78 6.95
N GLY A 363 -12.46 -2.20 8.17
CA GLY A 363 -13.85 -2.33 8.62
C GLY A 363 -14.51 -3.64 8.20
N THR A 364 -13.72 -4.61 7.73
CA THR A 364 -14.17 -5.99 7.52
C THR A 364 -13.85 -6.84 8.76
N ILE A 365 -14.00 -8.17 8.67
CA ILE A 365 -13.64 -9.07 9.76
C ILE A 365 -12.41 -9.88 9.36
N CYS A 366 -11.40 -9.82 10.22
CA CYS A 366 -10.28 -10.75 10.22
C CYS A 366 -10.63 -11.99 11.04
N LEU A 367 -10.48 -13.17 10.44
CA LEU A 367 -10.49 -14.46 11.11
C LEU A 367 -9.06 -14.96 11.26
N ALA A 368 -8.71 -15.33 12.49
CA ALA A 368 -7.38 -15.75 12.85
C ALA A 368 -7.38 -16.94 13.82
N ARG A 369 -6.21 -17.59 13.91
CA ARG A 369 -5.91 -18.60 14.91
C ARG A 369 -4.65 -18.17 15.66
N HIS A 370 -4.76 -17.84 16.94
CA HIS A 370 -3.66 -17.20 17.66
C HIS A 370 -2.41 -18.09 17.66
N GLY A 371 -1.32 -17.61 17.04
CA GLY A 371 -0.05 -18.34 16.93
C GLY A 371 -0.09 -19.51 15.95
N GLY A 372 -1.04 -19.52 15.01
CA GLY A 372 -1.16 -20.50 13.95
C GLY A 372 -1.76 -19.89 12.67
N ASN A 373 -1.93 -20.72 11.65
CA ASN A 373 -2.44 -20.30 10.35
C ASN A 373 -3.92 -20.70 10.21
N ALA A 374 -4.84 -19.72 10.20
CA ALA A 374 -6.28 -19.98 10.15
C ALA A 374 -6.70 -20.59 8.81
N ALA A 375 -6.20 -20.04 7.70
CA ALA A 375 -6.50 -20.53 6.36
C ALA A 375 -6.13 -22.01 6.18
N VAL A 376 -4.89 -22.40 6.52
CA VAL A 376 -4.44 -23.80 6.47
C VAL A 376 -5.26 -24.68 7.42
N SER A 377 -5.53 -24.18 8.64
CA SER A 377 -6.29 -24.95 9.65
C SER A 377 -7.74 -25.21 9.26
N ALA A 378 -8.37 -24.32 8.49
CA ALA A 378 -9.74 -24.48 7.98
C ALA A 378 -9.80 -24.85 6.49
N SER A 379 -8.64 -25.00 5.83
CA SER A 379 -8.52 -25.24 4.37
C SER A 379 -9.22 -24.17 3.51
N LEU A 380 -9.13 -22.90 3.94
CA LEU A 380 -9.77 -21.76 3.28
C LEU A 380 -8.87 -21.14 2.21
N ARG A 381 -9.50 -20.66 1.14
CA ARG A 381 -8.91 -19.90 0.04
C ARG A 381 -9.77 -18.68 -0.28
N ALA A 382 -9.18 -17.68 -0.93
CA ALA A 382 -9.94 -16.56 -1.48
C ALA A 382 -11.06 -17.07 -2.39
N GLY A 383 -12.27 -16.54 -2.21
CA GLY A 383 -13.48 -16.94 -2.93
C GLY A 383 -14.33 -18.01 -2.22
N ASP A 384 -13.80 -18.72 -1.22
CA ASP A 384 -14.57 -19.73 -0.47
C ASP A 384 -15.74 -19.09 0.29
N LEU A 385 -16.75 -19.91 0.59
CA LEU A 385 -17.90 -19.52 1.41
C LEU A 385 -17.80 -20.14 2.80
N VAL A 386 -18.06 -19.32 3.83
CA VAL A 386 -18.10 -19.73 5.23
C VAL A 386 -19.42 -19.31 5.86
N THR A 387 -20.04 -20.21 6.62
CA THR A 387 -21.29 -19.93 7.32
C THR A 387 -20.99 -19.64 8.79
N PHE A 388 -21.49 -18.53 9.31
CA PHE A 388 -21.47 -18.21 10.73
C PHE A 388 -22.85 -18.39 11.32
N ARG A 389 -22.95 -19.15 12.40
CA ARG A 389 -24.17 -19.38 13.16
C ARG A 389 -23.95 -18.91 14.59
N ARG A 390 -25.00 -18.37 15.19
CA ARG A 390 -25.05 -18.09 16.63
C ARG A 390 -24.69 -19.36 17.41
N TYR A 391 -23.70 -19.28 18.30
CA TYR A 391 -23.35 -20.38 19.18
C TYR A 391 -24.31 -20.42 20.36
N ASP A 392 -25.19 -21.44 20.41
CA ASP A 392 -26.01 -21.73 21.58
C ASP A 392 -25.23 -22.70 22.48
N PRO A 393 -24.75 -22.30 23.67
CA PRO A 393 -24.02 -23.21 24.54
C PRO A 393 -24.92 -24.39 24.93
N PRO A 394 -24.36 -25.61 25.08
CA PRO A 394 -25.15 -26.74 25.56
C PRO A 394 -25.80 -26.39 26.91
N PRO A 395 -27.03 -26.85 27.17
CA PRO A 395 -27.71 -26.57 28.42
C PRO A 395 -26.84 -27.02 29.59
N LYS A 396 -26.74 -26.19 30.63
CA LYS A 396 -26.00 -26.55 31.85
C LYS A 396 -26.58 -27.87 32.38
N PRO A 397 -25.75 -28.84 32.79
CA PRO A 397 -26.25 -30.05 33.41
C PRO A 397 -27.08 -29.65 34.64
N VAL A 398 -28.32 -30.13 34.68
CA VAL A 398 -29.18 -29.99 35.84
C VAL A 398 -28.48 -30.73 36.97
N LEU A 399 -27.96 -30.00 37.96
CA LEU A 399 -27.53 -30.59 39.22
C LEU A 399 -28.79 -31.25 39.81
N ARG A 400 -28.83 -32.58 39.83
CA ARG A 400 -29.89 -33.30 40.54
C ARG A 400 -29.75 -32.95 42.04
N PRO A 401 -30.85 -32.62 42.72
CA PRO A 401 -30.84 -32.20 44.13
C PRO A 401 -30.28 -33.28 45.05
#